data_AF-A0A962PZ08-F1
#
_entry.id   AF-A0A962PZ08-F1
#
_cell.length_a   1.000
_cell.length_b   1.000
_cell.length_c   1.000
_cell.angle_alpha   90.00
_cell.angle_beta   90.00
_cell.angle_gamma   90.00
#
_symmetry.space_group_name_H-M   'P 1'
#
loop_
_entity.id
_entity.type
_entity.pdbx_description
1 polymer ?
#
loop_
_entity_poly.entity_id
_entity_poly.type
_entity_poly.pdbx_seq_one_letter_code
_entity_poly.pdbx_strand_id
1 'polypeptide(L)'
;MAATREQSGGSRAGGPAHGQRKSVQEYAEEYQRIADTQLPLCPGFSARLNMLWDLAGAAPAQTEGRVIGVMGINSGWRESEVRNWLQKDVLPSRLDLHNLVKFLVAQLQDNQDARRWEAFLVYGSPIVSSPISHGMYREDRTRREIASMIFAQLTAEYAIPPSAYDADTVFQRCLTLMQKFNIYEIQDFQPGHLEPFRNYMFPAQ
;
A
#
# COMPACT_ATOMS: atom_id res chain seq x y z
N MET A 1 66.91 -38.54 -27.23
CA MET A 1 66.16 -39.81 -27.39
C MET A 1 66.11 -40.44 -25.98
N ALA A 2 65.00 -40.31 -25.25
CA ALA A 2 63.85 -41.25 -25.22
C ALA A 2 64.26 -42.63 -24.66
N ALA A 3 63.57 -43.33 -23.75
CA ALA A 3 62.37 -43.20 -22.91
C ALA A 3 62.42 -44.48 -21.99
N THR A 4 61.83 -44.61 -20.79
CA THR A 4 60.43 -44.98 -20.52
C THR A 4 60.33 -45.56 -19.08
N ARG A 5 59.31 -45.08 -18.32
CA ARG A 5 58.40 -45.61 -17.26
C ARG A 5 58.75 -46.91 -16.48
N GLU A 6 58.38 -47.10 -15.20
CA GLU A 6 57.02 -47.21 -14.58
C GLU A 6 57.04 -46.80 -13.07
N GLN A 7 56.16 -45.93 -12.55
CA GLN A 7 54.78 -46.10 -12.01
C GLN A 7 54.58 -46.92 -10.71
N SER A 8 54.16 -46.25 -9.63
CA SER A 8 52.97 -46.52 -8.79
C SER A 8 52.97 -45.46 -7.68
N GLY A 9 51.98 -44.58 -7.49
CA GLY A 9 50.57 -44.74 -7.15
C GLY A 9 50.33 -43.61 -6.11
N GLY A 10 49.44 -42.63 -6.27
CA GLY A 10 48.04 -42.74 -6.60
C GLY A 10 47.22 -42.60 -5.31
N SER A 11 46.85 -41.38 -4.92
CA SER A 11 45.58 -41.12 -4.21
C SER A 11 45.20 -39.64 -4.29
N ARG A 12 44.15 -39.40 -5.07
CA ARG A 12 43.32 -38.20 -5.10
C ARG A 12 42.49 -38.12 -3.82
N ALA A 13 42.31 -36.91 -3.30
CA ALA A 13 41.04 -36.39 -2.77
C ALA A 13 41.31 -34.90 -2.42
N GLY A 14 40.72 -33.89 -3.06
CA GLY A 14 39.35 -33.85 -3.53
C GLY A 14 38.37 -33.76 -2.35
N GLY A 15 38.70 -32.95 -1.33
CA GLY A 15 37.75 -32.57 -0.28
C GLY A 15 37.07 -31.24 -0.65
N PRO A 16 35.74 -31.12 -0.52
CA PRO A 16 35.04 -29.88 -0.83
C PRO A 16 35.55 -28.80 0.13
N ALA A 17 35.94 -27.65 -0.43
CA ALA A 17 36.27 -26.46 0.33
C ALA A 17 35.11 -26.17 1.29
N HIS A 18 35.28 -26.51 2.56
CA HIS A 18 34.47 -25.99 3.64
C HIS A 18 34.59 -24.49 3.53
N GLY A 19 33.51 -23.83 3.10
CA GLY A 19 33.49 -22.39 2.85
C GLY A 19 34.14 -21.68 4.04
N GLN A 20 35.30 -21.07 3.80
CA GLN A 20 35.96 -20.25 4.78
C GLN A 20 34.93 -19.23 5.24
N ARG A 21 34.52 -19.33 6.51
CA ARG A 21 33.66 -18.33 7.13
C ARG A 21 34.42 -17.01 7.05
N LYS A 22 33.80 -16.01 6.42
CA LYS A 22 34.34 -14.65 6.36
C LYS A 22 34.65 -14.20 7.79
N SER A 23 35.77 -13.55 7.96
CA SER A 23 36.12 -12.83 9.18
C SER A 23 35.13 -11.69 9.41
N VAL A 24 35.06 -11.20 10.65
CA VAL A 24 34.24 -10.03 11.01
C VAL A 24 34.62 -8.80 10.18
N GLN A 25 35.91 -8.66 9.86
CA GLN A 25 36.42 -7.57 9.02
C GLN A 25 35.91 -7.67 7.58
N GLU A 26 35.96 -8.87 6.98
CA GLU A 26 35.41 -9.10 5.64
C GLU A 26 33.89 -8.88 5.59
N TYR A 27 33.16 -9.21 6.66
CA TYR A 27 31.73 -8.85 6.77
C TYR A 27 31.49 -7.34 6.89
N ALA A 28 32.35 -6.62 7.63
CA ALA A 28 32.23 -5.17 7.76
C ALA A 28 32.48 -4.44 6.43
N GLU A 29 33.50 -4.87 5.68
CA GLU A 29 33.81 -4.34 4.35
C GLU A 29 32.70 -4.66 3.35
N GLU A 30 32.19 -5.89 3.37
CA GLU A 30 31.05 -6.28 2.54
C GLU A 30 29.80 -5.48 2.87
N TYR A 31 29.49 -5.28 4.15
CA TYR A 31 28.37 -4.45 4.58
C TYR A 31 28.51 -3.03 4.03
N GLN A 32 29.67 -2.38 4.20
CA GLN A 32 29.86 -1.03 3.68
C GLN A 32 29.76 -0.96 2.15
N ARG A 33 30.21 -2.01 1.45
CA ARG A 33 30.11 -2.08 -0.02
C ARG A 33 28.67 -2.20 -0.52
N ILE A 34 27.78 -2.87 0.23
CA ILE A 34 26.38 -3.11 -0.16
C ILE A 34 25.38 -2.20 0.55
N ALA A 35 25.83 -1.40 1.52
CA ALA A 35 24.96 -0.53 2.31
C ALA A 35 24.39 0.59 1.43
N ASP A 36 23.07 0.69 1.41
CA ASP A 36 22.39 1.81 0.80
C ASP A 36 22.64 3.09 1.60
N THR A 37 22.98 4.17 0.92
CA THR A 37 23.20 5.49 1.56
C THR A 37 21.90 6.27 1.74
N GLN A 38 20.84 5.86 1.03
CA GLN A 38 19.52 6.44 1.08
C GLN A 38 18.47 5.34 0.98
N LEU A 39 17.39 5.48 1.74
CA LEU A 39 16.27 4.55 1.61
C LEU A 39 15.54 4.80 0.29
N PRO A 40 15.10 3.74 -0.41
CA PRO A 40 14.25 3.89 -1.58
C PRO A 40 12.93 4.55 -1.19
N LEU A 41 12.28 5.16 -2.19
CA LEU A 41 10.88 5.56 -2.05
C LEU A 41 10.02 4.34 -1.66
N CYS A 42 8.92 4.59 -0.97
CA CYS A 42 7.97 3.55 -0.56
C CYS A 42 6.67 3.67 -1.36
N PRO A 43 6.57 3.07 -2.57
CA PRO A 43 5.43 3.24 -3.45
C PRO A 43 4.07 3.08 -2.75
N GLY A 44 3.22 4.07 -2.95
CA GLY A 44 1.87 4.14 -2.39
C GLY A 44 1.81 4.45 -0.89
N PHE A 45 2.93 4.72 -0.23
CA PHE A 45 2.95 5.17 1.17
C PHE A 45 2.10 6.41 1.35
N SER A 46 2.27 7.41 0.47
CA SER A 46 1.53 8.66 0.52
C SER A 46 0.03 8.40 0.42
N ALA A 47 -0.39 7.55 -0.51
CA ALA A 47 -1.80 7.21 -0.69
C ALA A 47 -2.39 6.59 0.58
N ARG A 48 -1.71 5.59 1.16
CA ARG A 48 -2.15 4.93 2.40
C ARG A 48 -2.13 5.86 3.60
N LEU A 49 -1.13 6.75 3.70
CA LEU A 49 -1.03 7.74 4.75
C LEU A 49 -2.17 8.76 4.67
N ASN A 50 -2.44 9.27 3.47
CA ASN A 50 -3.55 10.18 3.25
C ASN A 50 -4.89 9.54 3.60
N MET A 51 -5.11 8.31 3.14
CA MET A 51 -6.28 7.53 3.53
C MET A 51 -6.42 7.42 5.06
N LEU A 52 -5.33 7.19 5.80
CA LEU A 52 -5.39 7.18 7.27
C LEU A 52 -5.75 8.55 7.87
N TRP A 53 -5.25 9.64 7.30
CA TRP A 53 -5.66 11.00 7.68
C TRP A 53 -7.17 11.23 7.46
N ASP A 54 -7.69 10.75 6.33
CA ASP A 54 -9.11 10.84 5.98
C ASP A 54 -9.99 10.02 6.94
N LEU A 55 -9.60 8.77 7.23
CA LEU A 55 -10.29 7.91 8.18
C LEU A 55 -10.30 8.50 9.59
N ALA A 56 -9.18 9.06 10.03
CA ALA A 56 -9.07 9.75 11.31
C ALA A 56 -9.90 11.05 11.36
N GLY A 57 -10.11 11.69 10.20
CA GLY A 57 -10.72 13.01 10.10
C GLY A 57 -9.97 14.09 10.89
N ALA A 58 -8.66 13.91 11.05
CA ALA A 58 -7.79 14.75 11.87
C ALA A 58 -7.09 15.87 11.07
N ALA A 59 -7.22 15.86 9.75
CA ALA A 59 -6.71 16.91 8.87
C ALA A 59 -7.70 17.20 7.72
N PRO A 60 -7.66 18.40 7.11
CA PRO A 60 -8.47 18.75 5.95
C PRO A 60 -8.23 17.81 4.75
N ALA A 61 -9.15 17.86 3.77
CA ALA A 61 -8.96 17.18 2.49
C ALA A 61 -7.67 17.64 1.79
N GLN A 62 -7.11 16.81 0.92
CA GLN A 62 -5.86 17.13 0.22
C GLN A 62 -5.94 18.45 -0.57
N THR A 63 -7.08 18.71 -1.21
CA THR A 63 -7.37 19.91 -2.00
C THR A 63 -7.55 21.18 -1.15
N GLU A 64 -7.73 21.04 0.16
CA GLU A 64 -8.04 22.11 1.10
C GLU A 64 -6.83 22.52 1.97
N GLY A 65 -5.62 22.21 1.53
CA GLY A 65 -4.40 22.62 2.25
C GLY A 65 -4.00 21.67 3.39
N ARG A 66 -4.18 20.35 3.20
CA ARG A 66 -3.76 19.31 4.15
C ARG A 66 -2.35 19.48 4.72
N VAL A 67 -1.37 19.89 3.90
CA VAL A 67 0.01 20.11 4.36
C VAL A 67 0.04 21.11 5.54
N ILE A 68 -0.68 22.22 5.41
CA ILE A 68 -0.77 23.24 6.46
C ILE A 68 -1.53 22.70 7.67
N GLY A 69 -2.63 21.97 7.45
CA GLY A 69 -3.39 21.33 8.52
C GLY A 69 -2.55 20.36 9.35
N VAL A 70 -1.75 19.51 8.70
CA VAL A 70 -0.84 18.55 9.36
C VAL A 70 0.26 19.28 10.12
N MET A 71 0.85 20.34 9.55
CA MET A 71 1.83 21.17 10.27
C MET A 71 1.23 21.88 11.49
N GLY A 72 -0.08 22.18 11.47
CA GLY A 72 -0.79 22.73 12.62
C GLY A 72 -0.86 21.79 13.83
N ILE A 73 -0.71 20.47 13.61
CA ILE A 73 -0.75 19.45 14.67
C ILE A 73 0.61 19.37 15.39
N ASN A 74 1.70 19.50 14.65
CA ASN A 74 3.05 19.51 15.20
C ASN A 74 3.91 20.56 14.50
N SER A 75 4.19 21.65 15.20
CA SER A 75 4.98 22.78 14.72
C SER A 75 6.46 22.46 14.48
N GLY A 76 6.94 21.30 14.93
CA GLY A 76 8.30 20.82 14.67
C GLY A 76 8.49 20.26 13.26
N TRP A 77 7.41 19.93 12.55
CA TRP A 77 7.50 19.38 11.19
C TRP A 77 7.70 20.47 10.15
N ARG A 78 8.63 20.24 9.22
CA ARG A 78 8.89 21.18 8.12
C ARG A 78 7.95 20.91 6.96
N GLU A 79 7.54 21.97 6.27
CA GLU A 79 6.64 21.87 5.12
C GLU A 79 7.17 20.92 4.04
N SER A 80 8.47 20.99 3.74
CA SER A 80 9.09 20.13 2.74
C SER A 80 9.03 18.65 3.10
N GLU A 81 9.18 18.31 4.37
CA GLU A 81 9.11 16.93 4.89
C GLU A 81 7.68 16.41 4.78
N VAL A 82 6.71 17.18 5.31
CA VAL A 82 5.28 16.83 5.25
C VAL A 82 4.81 16.67 3.80
N ARG A 83 5.24 17.56 2.90
CA ARG A 83 4.95 17.46 1.47
C ARG A 83 5.51 16.18 0.87
N ASN A 84 6.75 15.81 1.23
CA ASN A 84 7.34 14.57 0.74
C ASN A 84 6.59 13.33 1.25
N TRP A 85 6.10 13.33 2.49
CA TRP A 85 5.31 12.23 3.05
C TRP A 85 3.95 12.09 2.39
N LEU A 86 3.29 13.21 2.09
CA LEU A 86 1.93 13.22 1.56
C LEU A 86 1.85 13.12 0.04
N GLN A 87 2.96 13.36 -0.69
CA GLN A 87 2.94 13.48 -2.16
C GLN A 87 4.03 12.69 -2.89
N LYS A 88 5.12 12.29 -2.22
CA LYS A 88 6.31 11.75 -2.90
C LYS A 88 6.77 10.39 -2.39
N ASP A 89 5.96 9.73 -1.57
CA ASP A 89 6.23 8.39 -1.04
C ASP A 89 7.53 8.31 -0.22
N VAL A 90 7.94 9.43 0.37
CA VAL A 90 9.08 9.50 1.28
C VAL A 90 8.58 9.22 2.69
N LEU A 91 9.23 8.27 3.38
CA LEU A 91 8.87 7.97 4.75
C LEU A 91 9.32 9.10 5.71
N PRO A 92 8.52 9.39 6.76
CA PRO A 92 9.01 10.12 7.92
C PRO A 92 10.13 9.34 8.63
N SER A 93 10.81 10.02 9.56
CA SER A 93 11.70 9.32 10.49
C SER A 93 10.94 8.21 11.22
N ARG A 94 11.64 7.16 11.69
CA ARG A 94 10.98 6.04 12.38
C ARG A 94 10.15 6.50 13.58
N LEU A 95 10.66 7.50 14.32
CA LEU A 95 10.01 8.08 15.48
C LEU A 95 8.78 8.91 15.08
N ASP A 96 8.89 9.74 14.05
CA ASP A 96 7.76 10.51 13.54
C ASP A 96 6.66 9.60 13.02
N LEU A 97 7.01 8.58 12.23
CA LEU A 97 6.05 7.58 11.74
C LEU A 97 5.31 6.91 12.90
N HIS A 98 6.05 6.45 13.92
CA HIS A 98 5.45 5.81 15.09
C HIS A 98 4.45 6.71 15.80
N ASN A 99 4.86 7.95 16.12
CA ASN A 99 4.01 8.90 16.85
C ASN A 99 2.81 9.37 16.02
N LEU A 100 3.02 9.62 14.73
CA LEU A 100 1.99 10.01 13.79
C LEU A 100 0.93 8.91 13.67
N VAL A 101 1.35 7.65 13.47
CA VAL A 101 0.40 6.54 13.36
C VAL A 101 -0.32 6.31 14.68
N LYS A 102 0.39 6.31 15.81
CA LYS A 102 -0.23 6.21 17.13
C LYS A 102 -1.29 7.28 17.37
N PHE A 103 -1.00 8.53 16.98
CA PHE A 103 -1.94 9.63 17.06
C PHE A 103 -3.19 9.42 16.19
N LEU A 104 -3.00 9.07 14.91
CA LEU A 104 -4.08 8.86 13.95
C LEU A 104 -4.99 7.70 14.32
N VAL A 105 -4.37 6.59 14.71
CA VAL A 105 -5.07 5.38 15.12
C VAL A 105 -5.88 5.61 16.40
N ALA A 106 -5.42 6.49 17.30
CA ALA A 106 -6.20 6.90 18.46
C ALA A 106 -7.45 7.73 18.13
N GLN A 107 -7.56 8.28 16.91
CA GLN A 107 -8.77 8.96 16.43
C GLN A 107 -9.77 7.99 15.79
N LEU A 108 -9.36 6.75 15.50
CA LEU A 108 -10.22 5.74 14.89
C LEU A 108 -11.11 5.09 15.96
N GLN A 109 -12.29 4.65 15.55
CA GLN A 109 -13.15 3.81 16.37
C GLN A 109 -12.55 2.39 16.48
N ASP A 110 -12.88 1.68 17.56
CA ASP A 110 -12.51 0.27 17.82
C ASP A 110 -11.01 -0.01 17.95
N ASN A 111 -10.44 0.21 19.14
CA ASN A 111 -9.12 -0.24 19.64
C ASN A 111 -8.16 -0.87 18.60
N GLN A 112 -7.75 -0.07 17.63
CA GLN A 112 -6.98 -0.50 16.47
C GLN A 112 -5.51 -0.72 16.83
N ASP A 113 -4.86 -1.67 16.15
CA ASP A 113 -3.43 -1.95 16.35
C ASP A 113 -2.56 -0.97 15.55
N ALA A 114 -1.93 -0.02 16.25
CA ALA A 114 -1.02 0.95 15.66
C ALA A 114 0.18 0.30 14.93
N ARG A 115 0.70 -0.83 15.42
CA ARG A 115 1.83 -1.52 14.78
C ARG A 115 1.43 -2.12 13.44
N ARG A 116 0.22 -2.67 13.36
CA ARG A 116 -0.34 -3.18 12.11
C ARG A 116 -0.54 -2.06 11.10
N TRP A 117 -1.02 -0.90 11.54
CA TRP A 117 -1.13 0.30 10.70
C TRP A 117 0.21 0.79 10.20
N GLU A 118 1.24 0.90 11.05
CA GLU A 118 2.59 1.27 10.64
C GLU A 118 3.13 0.32 9.55
N ALA A 119 2.98 -0.99 9.76
CA ALA A 119 3.43 -2.00 8.80
C ALA A 119 2.66 -1.88 7.46
N PHE A 120 1.35 -1.66 7.52
CA PHE A 120 0.52 -1.47 6.34
C PHE A 120 0.91 -0.22 5.54
N LEU A 121 1.20 0.90 6.22
CA LEU A 121 1.64 2.12 5.55
C LEU A 121 2.95 1.89 4.77
N VAL A 122 3.91 1.20 5.38
CA VAL A 122 5.23 0.97 4.76
C VAL A 122 5.16 -0.06 3.64
N TYR A 123 4.56 -1.22 3.90
CA TYR A 123 4.67 -2.38 2.99
C TYR A 123 3.46 -2.57 2.07
N GLY A 124 2.27 -2.12 2.49
CA GLY A 124 1.03 -2.27 1.74
C GLY A 124 0.65 -3.73 1.42
N SER A 125 -0.37 -3.89 0.57
CA SER A 125 -0.79 -5.19 0.03
C SER A 125 0.17 -5.64 -1.07
N PRO A 126 0.49 -6.96 -1.20
CA PRO A 126 -0.07 -8.09 -0.45
C PRO A 126 0.69 -8.43 0.84
N ILE A 127 1.79 -7.73 1.16
CA ILE A 127 2.67 -8.05 2.29
C ILE A 127 1.93 -7.91 3.63
N VAL A 128 1.17 -6.83 3.77
CA VAL A 128 0.31 -6.55 4.92
C VAL A 128 -1.09 -6.32 4.40
N SER A 129 -2.03 -7.15 4.86
CA SER A 129 -3.45 -6.96 4.55
C SER A 129 -3.96 -5.63 5.11
N SER A 130 -4.84 -4.98 4.35
CA SER A 130 -5.45 -3.72 4.78
C SER A 130 -6.08 -3.86 6.17
N PRO A 131 -5.71 -3.00 7.15
CA PRO A 131 -6.31 -2.99 8.48
C PRO A 131 -7.70 -2.34 8.48
N ILE A 132 -8.10 -1.70 7.37
CA ILE A 132 -9.39 -1.04 7.25
C ILE A 132 -10.50 -2.09 7.36
N SER A 133 -11.32 -1.95 8.38
CA SER A 133 -12.56 -2.72 8.53
C SER A 133 -13.73 -1.96 7.93
N HIS A 134 -14.79 -2.66 7.53
CA HIS A 134 -15.96 -2.08 6.84
C HIS A 134 -16.60 -0.89 7.57
N GLY A 135 -16.47 -0.78 8.90
CA GLY A 135 -17.02 0.33 9.70
C GLY A 135 -16.08 1.54 9.89
N MET A 136 -14.83 1.48 9.43
CA MET A 136 -13.84 2.56 9.67
C MET A 136 -13.91 3.67 8.64
N TYR A 137 -14.47 3.36 7.48
CA TYR A 137 -14.88 4.39 6.57
C TYR A 137 -15.91 5.26 7.29
N ARG A 138 -15.62 6.55 7.47
CA ARG A 138 -16.64 7.60 7.67
C ARG A 138 -17.63 7.67 6.47
N GLU A 139 -17.55 6.71 5.54
CA GLU A 139 -18.17 6.59 4.23
C GLU A 139 -19.23 5.48 4.23
N ASP A 140 -20.41 5.77 4.77
CA ASP A 140 -21.59 5.24 4.12
C ASP A 140 -22.09 6.26 3.09
N ARG A 141 -22.08 7.55 3.42
CA ARG A 141 -22.64 8.59 2.52
C ARG A 141 -21.82 8.82 1.24
N THR A 142 -20.55 9.18 1.33
CA THR A 142 -19.71 9.48 0.15
C THR A 142 -19.53 8.25 -0.75
N ARG A 143 -19.32 7.08 -0.15
CA ARG A 143 -19.24 5.80 -0.89
C ARG A 143 -20.55 5.47 -1.59
N ARG A 144 -21.69 5.70 -0.94
CA ARG A 144 -23.00 5.52 -1.57
C ARG A 144 -23.22 6.54 -2.68
N GLU A 145 -22.75 7.77 -2.54
CA GLU A 145 -22.83 8.79 -3.59
C GLU A 145 -22.00 8.38 -4.82
N ILE A 146 -20.75 7.93 -4.64
CA ILE A 146 -19.91 7.43 -5.73
C ILE A 146 -20.52 6.17 -6.37
N ALA A 147 -20.97 5.20 -5.55
CA ALA A 147 -21.64 4.01 -6.04
C ALA A 147 -22.90 4.34 -6.85
N SER A 148 -23.67 5.35 -6.43
CA SER A 148 -24.85 5.84 -7.16
C SER A 148 -24.47 6.45 -8.50
N MET A 149 -23.37 7.21 -8.57
CA MET A 149 -22.86 7.77 -9.83
C MET A 149 -22.39 6.67 -10.80
N ILE A 150 -21.61 5.70 -10.31
CA ILE A 150 -21.16 4.55 -11.12
C ILE A 150 -22.36 3.76 -11.63
N PHE A 151 -23.35 3.52 -10.78
CA PHE A 151 -24.58 2.81 -11.13
C PHE A 151 -25.38 3.57 -12.21
N ALA A 152 -25.57 4.87 -12.05
CA ALA A 152 -26.24 5.71 -13.06
C ALA A 152 -25.49 5.69 -14.40
N GLN A 153 -24.16 5.79 -14.37
CA GLN A 153 -23.33 5.73 -15.57
C GLN A 153 -23.46 4.39 -16.29
N LEU A 154 -23.39 3.26 -15.58
CA LEU A 154 -23.49 1.93 -16.18
C LEU A 154 -24.88 1.66 -16.77
N THR A 155 -25.94 2.03 -16.06
CA THR A 155 -27.31 1.81 -16.55
C THR A 155 -27.61 2.66 -17.78
N ALA A 156 -27.07 3.88 -17.85
CA ALA A 156 -27.15 4.72 -19.03
C ALA A 156 -26.33 4.17 -20.22
N GLU A 157 -25.05 3.85 -20.00
CA GLU A 157 -24.13 3.38 -21.05
C GLU A 157 -24.58 2.06 -21.67
N TYR A 158 -25.05 1.13 -20.84
CA TYR A 158 -25.46 -0.21 -21.27
C TYR A 158 -26.99 -0.36 -21.43
N ALA A 159 -27.74 0.75 -21.36
CA ALA A 159 -29.20 0.78 -21.49
C ALA A 159 -29.92 -0.28 -20.62
N ILE A 160 -29.51 -0.42 -19.36
CA ILE A 160 -30.04 -1.44 -18.45
C ILE A 160 -31.30 -0.89 -17.76
N PRO A 161 -32.50 -1.47 -18.00
CA PRO A 161 -33.72 -0.96 -17.41
C PRO A 161 -33.80 -1.26 -15.91
N PRO A 162 -34.45 -0.41 -15.09
CA PRO A 162 -34.59 -0.64 -13.65
C PRO A 162 -35.27 -1.96 -13.26
N SER A 163 -36.08 -2.54 -14.15
CA SER A 163 -36.74 -3.82 -13.95
C SER A 163 -35.82 -5.04 -14.10
N ALA A 164 -34.59 -4.86 -14.63
CA ALA A 164 -33.66 -5.96 -14.89
C ALA A 164 -32.79 -6.33 -13.69
N TYR A 165 -32.91 -5.62 -12.56
CA TYR A 165 -32.05 -5.84 -11.41
C TYR A 165 -32.73 -5.53 -10.08
N ASP A 166 -32.20 -6.12 -9.01
CA ASP A 166 -32.49 -5.69 -7.64
C ASP A 166 -31.50 -4.61 -7.23
N ALA A 167 -32.01 -3.42 -6.89
CA ALA A 167 -31.19 -2.24 -6.64
C ALA A 167 -30.24 -2.45 -5.47
N ASP A 168 -30.70 -3.04 -4.37
CA ASP A 168 -29.88 -3.28 -3.18
C ASP A 168 -28.75 -4.28 -3.47
N THR A 169 -29.06 -5.38 -4.16
CA THR A 169 -28.06 -6.38 -4.55
C THR A 169 -27.00 -5.81 -5.47
N VAL A 170 -27.40 -5.02 -6.48
CA VAL A 170 -26.48 -4.38 -7.41
C VAL A 170 -25.61 -3.33 -6.70
N PHE A 171 -26.20 -2.59 -5.78
CA PHE A 171 -25.50 -1.58 -5.00
C PHE A 171 -24.40 -2.21 -4.12
N GLN A 172 -24.70 -3.33 -3.45
CA GLN A 172 -23.71 -4.07 -2.65
C GLN A 172 -22.57 -4.64 -3.52
N ARG A 173 -22.88 -5.13 -4.72
CA ARG A 173 -21.88 -5.58 -5.69
C ARG A 173 -20.97 -4.43 -6.16
N CYS A 174 -21.55 -3.25 -6.38
CA CYS A 174 -20.80 -2.04 -6.71
C CYS A 174 -19.82 -1.66 -5.60
N LEU A 175 -20.28 -1.59 -4.35
CA LEU A 175 -19.43 -1.28 -3.19
C LEU A 175 -18.29 -2.29 -3.01
N THR A 176 -18.57 -3.56 -3.28
CA THR A 176 -17.58 -4.65 -3.26
C THR A 176 -16.51 -4.45 -4.32
N LEU A 177 -16.89 -4.10 -5.54
CA LEU A 177 -15.92 -3.83 -6.60
C LEU A 177 -15.12 -2.56 -6.36
N MET A 178 -15.76 -1.49 -5.91
CA MET A 178 -15.06 -0.27 -5.52
C MET A 178 -13.94 -0.57 -4.52
N GLN A 179 -14.20 -1.46 -3.55
CA GLN A 179 -13.18 -1.92 -2.62
C GLN A 179 -12.05 -2.70 -3.31
N LYS A 180 -12.38 -3.66 -4.19
CA LYS A 180 -11.38 -4.48 -4.90
C LYS A 180 -10.48 -3.67 -5.83
N PHE A 181 -11.04 -2.64 -6.45
CA PHE A 181 -10.33 -1.76 -7.38
C PHE A 181 -9.73 -0.52 -6.69
N ASN A 182 -9.86 -0.38 -5.37
CA ASN A 182 -9.39 0.79 -4.60
C ASN A 182 -9.97 2.12 -5.11
N ILE A 183 -11.27 2.13 -5.44
CA ILE A 183 -12.00 3.33 -5.85
C ILE A 183 -12.57 4.00 -4.60
N TYR A 184 -11.99 5.14 -4.24
CA TYR A 184 -12.39 5.95 -3.08
C TYR A 184 -12.91 7.32 -3.50
N GLU A 185 -12.54 7.78 -4.70
CA GLU A 185 -13.07 8.98 -5.34
C GLU A 185 -13.60 8.68 -6.74
N ILE A 186 -14.47 9.54 -7.27
CA ILE A 186 -15.04 9.34 -8.61
C ILE A 186 -13.95 9.33 -9.70
N GLN A 187 -12.84 10.04 -9.48
CA GLN A 187 -11.71 10.07 -10.39
C GLN A 187 -10.90 8.76 -10.43
N ASP A 188 -11.02 7.89 -9.42
CA ASP A 188 -10.42 6.56 -9.47
C ASP A 188 -11.20 5.61 -10.40
N PHE A 189 -12.45 5.97 -10.74
CA PHE A 189 -13.26 5.20 -11.67
C PHE A 189 -12.88 5.53 -13.11
N GLN A 190 -12.01 4.69 -13.68
CA GLN A 190 -11.51 4.81 -15.05
C GLN A 190 -12.42 4.09 -16.07
N PRO A 191 -12.39 4.49 -17.36
CA PRO A 191 -13.17 3.83 -18.41
C PRO A 191 -12.96 2.31 -18.50
N GLY A 192 -11.74 1.83 -18.19
CA GLY A 192 -11.42 0.40 -18.15
C GLY A 192 -12.15 -0.39 -17.06
N HIS A 193 -12.78 0.28 -16.09
CA HIS A 193 -13.58 -0.36 -15.04
C HIS A 193 -15.02 -0.63 -15.46
N LEU A 194 -15.52 0.00 -16.54
CA LEU A 194 -16.92 -0.11 -16.96
C LEU A 194 -17.36 -1.56 -17.20
N GLU A 195 -16.58 -2.31 -17.99
CA GLU A 195 -16.93 -3.68 -18.37
C GLU A 195 -16.84 -4.67 -17.19
N PRO A 196 -15.77 -4.67 -16.36
CA PRO A 196 -15.75 -5.45 -15.12
C PRO A 196 -16.91 -5.13 -14.17
N PHE A 197 -17.24 -3.84 -14.01
CA PHE A 197 -18.36 -3.42 -13.17
C PHE A 197 -19.69 -3.90 -13.73
N ARG A 198 -19.95 -3.69 -15.02
CA ARG A 198 -21.16 -4.16 -15.69
C ARG A 198 -21.36 -5.65 -15.49
N ASN A 199 -20.33 -6.46 -15.77
CA ASN A 199 -20.43 -7.93 -15.73
C ASN A 199 -20.66 -8.48 -14.32
N TYR A 200 -20.07 -7.83 -13.31
CA TYR A 200 -20.22 -8.27 -11.92
C TYR A 200 -21.52 -7.77 -11.29
N MET A 201 -21.92 -6.53 -11.59
CA MET A 201 -23.14 -5.92 -11.08
C MET A 201 -24.38 -6.56 -11.69
N PHE A 202 -24.37 -6.74 -13.02
CA PHE A 202 -25.46 -7.29 -13.83
C PHE A 202 -25.02 -8.57 -14.54
N PRO A 203 -24.78 -9.67 -13.79
CA PRO A 203 -24.46 -10.94 -14.41
C PRO A 203 -25.64 -11.39 -15.27
N ALA A 204 -25.34 -11.88 -16.48
CA ALA A 204 -26.35 -12.55 -17.29
C ALA A 204 -26.88 -13.76 -16.51
N GLN A 205 -28.21 -13.84 -16.38
CA GLN A 205 -28.85 -15.07 -15.92
C GLN A 205 -28.75 -16.14 -16.99
#